data_AF-V9DWK5-F1
#
_entry.id   AF-V9DWK5-F1
#
_cell.length_a   1.000
_cell.length_b   1.000
_cell.length_c   1.000
_cell.angle_alpha   90.00
_cell.angle_beta   90.00
_cell.angle_gamma   90.00
#
_symmetry.space_group_name_H-M   'P 1'
#
loop_
_entity.id
_entity.type
_entity.pdbx_description
1 polymer ?
#
loop_
_entity_poly.entity_id
_entity_poly.type
_entity_poly.pdbx_seq_one_letter_code
_entity_poly.pdbx_strand_id
1 'polypeptide(L)'
;METIPDFLMPEKWYDVKVLKSAKDAATAMTYRAHYDATVKAFTALGMHSKAKTHAARGSGARMAELAGATESQIRRLGRWNTSAMEDRRTFVLERAVHVPPDHLQHEVFPFVENYMAAYMKKSAYHVAKPVDF
;
A
#
# COMPACT_ATOMS: atom_id res chain seq x y z
N MET A 1 9.30 17.63 10.55
CA MET A 1 8.89 16.76 9.43
C MET A 1 9.74 15.50 9.48
N GLU A 2 9.17 14.35 9.13
CA GLU A 2 9.95 13.12 8.98
C GLU A 2 10.84 13.20 7.73
N THR A 3 12.02 12.57 7.79
CA THR A 3 12.92 12.46 6.65
C THR A 3 12.40 11.42 5.66
N ILE A 4 12.45 11.77 4.38
CA ILE A 4 12.03 10.87 3.30
C ILE A 4 13.02 9.69 3.22
N PRO A 5 12.54 8.43 3.17
CA PRO A 5 13.42 7.27 3.03
C PRO A 5 14.27 7.32 1.78
N ASP A 6 15.49 6.79 1.85
CA ASP A 6 16.34 6.62 0.67
C ASP A 6 15.90 5.38 -0.11
N PHE A 7 15.19 5.61 -1.21
CA PHE A 7 14.68 4.56 -2.08
C PHE A 7 15.72 3.99 -3.07
N LEU A 8 16.94 4.53 -3.13
CA LEU A 8 17.97 4.10 -4.10
C LEU A 8 18.67 2.79 -3.71
N MET A 9 18.60 2.43 -2.42
CA MET A 9 19.21 1.24 -1.85
C MET A 9 18.16 0.50 -1.01
N PRO A 10 17.74 -0.72 -1.40
CA PRO A 10 16.77 -1.53 -0.66
C PRO A 10 17.03 -1.60 0.84
N GLU A 11 18.30 -1.73 1.22
CA GLU A 11 18.77 -1.88 2.60
C GLU A 11 18.43 -0.66 3.47
N LYS A 12 18.23 0.52 2.86
CA LYS A 12 17.93 1.77 3.56
C LYS A 12 16.44 1.99 3.83
N TRP A 13 15.55 1.25 3.17
CA TRP A 13 14.10 1.46 3.32
C TRP A 13 13.31 0.19 3.65
N TYR A 14 13.87 -1.01 3.51
CA TYR A 14 13.17 -2.26 3.83
C TYR A 14 12.72 -2.36 5.28
N ASP A 15 13.51 -1.81 6.21
CA ASP A 15 13.14 -1.82 7.63
C ASP A 15 12.13 -0.75 8.00
N VAL A 16 11.95 0.28 7.16
CA VAL A 16 10.97 1.35 7.39
C VAL A 16 9.56 0.79 7.34
N LYS A 17 8.83 0.93 8.45
CA LYS A 17 7.46 0.42 8.57
C LYS A 17 6.46 1.44 8.03
N VAL A 18 5.51 0.95 7.22
CA VAL A 18 4.42 1.77 6.66
C VAL A 18 3.60 2.44 7.77
N LEU A 19 3.22 1.66 8.79
CA LEU A 19 2.63 2.15 10.03
C LEU A 19 3.64 1.94 11.14
N LYS A 20 4.51 2.93 11.29
CA LYS A 20 5.55 2.95 12.31
C LYS A 20 5.03 3.41 13.68
N SER A 21 5.84 3.16 14.70
CA SER A 21 5.69 3.78 16.00
C SER A 21 5.95 5.29 15.92
N ALA A 22 5.49 6.04 16.92
CA ALA A 22 5.76 7.48 16.99
C ALA A 22 7.25 7.84 17.16
N LYS A 23 8.07 6.89 17.63
CA LYS A 23 9.45 7.14 18.05
C LYS A 23 10.48 6.75 17.01
N ASP A 24 10.21 5.69 16.26
CA ASP A 24 11.16 5.08 15.34
C ASP A 24 10.45 4.51 14.11
N ALA A 25 11.09 4.70 12.95
CA ALA A 25 10.64 4.26 11.64
C ALA A 25 10.80 2.75 11.43
N ALA A 26 11.79 2.11 12.06
CA ALA A 26 11.99 0.66 11.98
C ALA A 26 11.05 -0.12 12.92
N THR A 27 10.51 0.54 13.95
CA THR A 27 9.60 -0.07 14.90
C THR A 27 8.15 0.00 14.40
N ALA A 28 7.50 -1.16 14.27
CA ALA A 28 6.10 -1.24 13.86
C ALA A 28 5.15 -0.67 14.94
N MET A 29 4.04 -0.10 14.51
CA MET A 29 2.93 0.22 15.41
C MET A 29 2.47 -1.05 16.15
N THR A 30 2.28 -0.95 17.46
CA THR A 30 1.82 -2.11 18.24
C THR A 30 0.39 -2.46 17.90
N TYR A 31 0.05 -3.75 17.99
CA TYR A 31 -1.32 -4.21 17.81
C TYR A 31 -2.30 -3.48 18.74
N ARG A 32 -1.90 -3.24 19.99
CA ARG A 32 -2.73 -2.55 20.98
C ARG A 32 -3.03 -1.11 20.57
N ALA A 33 -2.04 -0.37 20.08
CA ALA A 33 -2.24 1.00 19.59
C ALA A 33 -3.23 1.04 18.42
N HIS A 34 -3.08 0.14 17.45
CA HIS A 34 -4.02 -0.01 16.33
C HIS A 34 -5.43 -0.39 16.80
N TYR A 35 -5.55 -1.36 17.71
CA TYR A 35 -6.82 -1.79 18.28
C TYR A 35 -7.53 -0.63 19.01
N ASP A 36 -6.83 0.08 19.89
CA ASP A 36 -7.41 1.17 20.70
C ASP A 36 -7.86 2.34 19.82
N ALA A 37 -7.07 2.68 18.79
CA ALA A 37 -7.46 3.68 17.80
C ALA A 37 -8.74 3.27 17.05
N THR A 38 -8.84 2.00 16.65
CA THR A 38 -10.02 1.45 15.96
C THR A 38 -11.26 1.47 16.85
N VAL A 39 -11.12 1.06 18.11
CA VAL A 39 -12.22 1.11 19.09
C VAL A 39 -12.70 2.53 19.29
N LYS A 40 -11.80 3.49 19.48
CA LYS A 40 -12.16 4.91 19.63
C LYS A 40 -12.94 5.42 18.41
N ALA A 41 -12.47 5.13 17.19
CA ALA A 41 -13.15 5.52 15.97
C ALA A 41 -14.55 4.89 15.86
N PHE A 42 -14.68 3.59 16.16
CA PHE A 42 -15.98 2.92 16.12
C PHE A 42 -16.95 3.49 17.15
N THR A 43 -16.49 3.72 18.38
CA THR A 43 -17.31 4.32 19.44
C THR A 43 -17.77 5.73 19.06
N ALA A 44 -16.89 6.56 18.49
CA ALA A 44 -17.26 7.91 18.04
C ALA A 44 -18.35 7.89 16.95
N LEU A 45 -18.42 6.83 16.15
CA LEU A 45 -19.41 6.64 15.09
C LEU A 45 -20.62 5.78 15.54
N GLY A 46 -20.72 5.38 16.81
CA GLY A 46 -21.78 4.50 17.29
C GLY A 46 -21.75 3.08 16.69
N MET A 47 -20.61 2.63 16.18
CA MET A 47 -20.45 1.33 15.54
C MET A 47 -20.07 0.23 16.54
N HIS A 48 -20.78 -0.90 16.45
CA HIS A 48 -20.50 -2.09 17.26
C HIS A 48 -20.01 -3.24 16.38
N SER A 49 -18.78 -3.69 16.61
CA SER A 49 -18.20 -4.88 15.98
C SER A 49 -17.48 -5.74 17.04
N LYS A 50 -17.60 -7.06 16.89
CA LYS A 50 -16.84 -8.06 17.68
C LYS A 50 -15.39 -8.20 17.20
N ALA A 51 -15.16 -8.02 15.89
CA ALA A 51 -13.84 -8.09 15.28
C ALA A 51 -13.36 -6.68 14.94
N LYS A 52 -12.73 -5.97 15.89
CA LYS A 52 -12.37 -4.54 15.72
C LYS A 52 -11.39 -4.33 14.55
N THR A 53 -10.21 -4.95 14.61
CA THR A 53 -9.14 -4.77 13.61
C THR A 53 -9.39 -5.51 12.28
N HIS A 54 -10.41 -6.37 12.21
CA HIS A 54 -10.75 -7.15 11.02
C HIS A 54 -12.18 -6.90 10.52
N ALA A 55 -12.88 -5.90 11.06
CA ALA A 55 -14.26 -5.59 10.68
C ALA A 55 -14.41 -5.40 9.16
N ALA A 56 -13.45 -4.68 8.57
CA ALA A 56 -13.41 -4.37 7.14
C ALA A 56 -13.29 -5.61 6.23
N ARG A 57 -12.71 -6.73 6.72
CA ARG A 57 -12.59 -7.95 5.91
C ARG A 57 -13.95 -8.58 5.66
N GLY A 58 -14.74 -8.75 6.72
CA GLY A 58 -16.09 -9.32 6.60
C GLY A 58 -17.06 -8.36 5.91
N SER A 59 -17.04 -7.08 6.30
CA SER A 59 -17.92 -6.08 5.68
C SER A 59 -17.58 -5.85 4.21
N GLY A 60 -16.29 -5.82 3.84
CA GLY A 60 -15.85 -5.65 2.47
C GLY A 60 -16.29 -6.78 1.55
N ALA A 61 -16.18 -8.03 2.01
CA ALA A 61 -16.69 -9.19 1.27
C ALA A 61 -18.21 -9.09 1.05
N ARG A 62 -18.98 -8.74 2.09
CA ARG A 62 -20.43 -8.55 1.99
C ARG A 62 -20.82 -7.37 1.08
N MET A 63 -20.07 -6.27 1.12
CA MET A 63 -20.30 -5.13 0.24
C MET A 63 -20.01 -5.48 -1.22
N ALA A 64 -18.97 -6.27 -1.48
CA ALA A 64 -18.67 -6.76 -2.83
C ALA A 64 -19.78 -7.68 -3.35
N GLU A 65 -20.31 -8.57 -2.50
CA GLU A 65 -21.47 -9.41 -2.84
C GLU A 65 -22.71 -8.57 -3.16
N LEU A 66 -23.02 -7.56 -2.32
CA LEU A 66 -24.11 -6.61 -2.58
C LEU A 66 -23.89 -5.79 -3.86
N ALA A 67 -22.65 -5.53 -4.25
CA ALA A 67 -22.28 -4.89 -5.51
C ALA A 67 -22.27 -5.85 -6.72
N GLY A 68 -22.71 -7.11 -6.54
CA GLY A 68 -22.84 -8.10 -7.61
C GLY A 68 -21.62 -8.98 -7.84
N ALA A 69 -20.60 -8.92 -6.99
CA ALA A 69 -19.46 -9.83 -7.10
C ALA A 69 -19.86 -11.25 -6.68
N THR A 70 -19.47 -12.24 -7.48
CA THR A 70 -19.71 -13.65 -7.15
C THR A 70 -18.79 -14.12 -6.03
N GLU A 71 -19.20 -15.18 -5.32
CA GLU A 71 -18.38 -15.79 -4.27
C GLU A 71 -16.99 -16.20 -4.81
N SER A 72 -16.91 -16.71 -6.04
CA SER A 72 -15.64 -17.08 -6.68
C SER A 72 -14.73 -15.87 -6.93
N GLN A 73 -15.29 -14.71 -7.30
CA GLN A 73 -14.55 -13.47 -7.45
C GLN A 73 -14.04 -12.94 -6.09
N ILE A 74 -14.88 -12.98 -5.06
CA ILE A 74 -14.54 -12.56 -3.70
C ILE A 74 -13.45 -13.47 -3.12
N ARG A 75 -13.57 -14.80 -3.25
CA ARG A 75 -12.55 -15.78 -2.81
C ARG A 75 -11.22 -15.57 -3.52
N ARG A 76 -11.24 -15.31 -4.84
CA ARG A 76 -10.03 -15.03 -5.62
C ARG A 76 -9.34 -13.74 -5.13
N LEU A 77 -10.09 -12.66 -4.91
CA LEU A 77 -9.55 -11.39 -4.41
C LEU A 77 -9.06 -11.48 -2.97
N GLY A 78 -9.80 -12.21 -2.12
CA GLY A 78 -9.41 -12.48 -0.73
C GLY A 78 -8.19 -13.38 -0.57
N ARG A 79 -7.66 -13.93 -1.69
CA ARG A 79 -6.60 -14.96 -1.71
C ARG A 79 -6.98 -16.19 -0.88
N TRP A 80 -8.25 -16.59 -0.93
CA TRP A 80 -8.78 -17.74 -0.17
C TRP A 80 -8.67 -19.07 -0.94
N ASN A 81 -8.22 -19.03 -2.19
CA ASN A 81 -7.90 -20.23 -2.97
C ASN A 81 -6.37 -20.40 -3.03
N THR A 82 -5.86 -21.48 -2.46
CA THR A 82 -4.42 -21.83 -2.40
C THR A 82 -3.89 -22.52 -3.66
N SER A 83 -4.74 -22.78 -4.67
CA SER A 83 -4.43 -23.71 -5.77
C SER A 83 -4.41 -23.12 -7.18
N ALA A 84 -4.37 -21.80 -7.38
CA ALA A 84 -4.34 -21.23 -8.73
C ALA A 84 -3.08 -20.39 -8.98
N MET A 85 -2.15 -20.92 -9.77
CA MET A 85 -1.21 -20.11 -10.56
C MET A 85 -2.00 -19.45 -11.69
N GLU A 86 -2.77 -18.38 -11.43
CA GLU A 86 -3.49 -17.72 -12.51
C GLU A 86 -3.50 -16.20 -12.44
N ASP A 87 -3.48 -15.66 -13.66
CA ASP A 87 -3.19 -14.32 -14.10
C ASP A 87 -3.89 -13.22 -13.29
N ARG A 88 -3.08 -12.29 -12.80
CA ARG A 88 -3.52 -11.15 -11.97
C ARG A 88 -4.31 -10.21 -12.86
N ARG A 89 -5.61 -10.43 -13.01
CA ARG A 89 -6.52 -9.43 -13.58
C ARG A 89 -6.49 -8.20 -12.67
N THR A 90 -5.65 -7.24 -13.03
CA THR A 90 -5.67 -5.86 -12.53
C THR A 90 -7.05 -5.29 -12.82
N PHE A 91 -7.84 -5.08 -11.77
CA PHE A 91 -8.96 -4.17 -11.88
C PHE A 91 -8.37 -2.77 -12.10
N VAL A 92 -8.59 -2.22 -13.29
CA VAL A 92 -8.30 -0.82 -13.58
C VAL A 92 -9.49 -0.05 -13.03
N LEU A 93 -9.27 0.70 -11.95
CA LEU A 93 -10.19 1.79 -11.62
C LEU A 93 -10.03 2.82 -12.74
N GLU A 94 -11.14 3.28 -13.33
CA GLU A 94 -11.07 4.39 -14.28
C GLU A 94 -10.29 5.55 -13.64
N ARG A 95 -9.33 6.10 -14.39
CA ARG A 95 -8.55 7.25 -13.91
C ARG A 95 -9.51 8.38 -13.56
N ALA A 96 -9.12 9.15 -12.54
CA ALA A 96 -9.87 10.33 -12.12
C ALA A 96 -10.21 11.23 -13.32
N VAL A 97 -11.44 11.74 -13.34
CA VAL A 97 -11.95 12.67 -14.37
C VAL A 97 -11.05 13.91 -14.50
N HIS A 98 -10.38 14.28 -13.41
CA HIS A 98 -9.40 15.36 -13.36
C HIS A 98 -8.07 14.82 -12.87
N VAL A 99 -7.05 14.92 -13.73
CA VAL A 99 -5.67 14.62 -13.36
C VAL A 99 -5.06 15.86 -12.68
N PRO A 100 -4.48 15.74 -11.48
CA PRO A 100 -3.79 16.85 -10.84
C PRO A 100 -2.67 17.40 -11.75
N PRO A 101 -2.54 18.72 -11.92
CA PRO A 101 -1.44 19.31 -12.69
C PRO A 101 -0.06 18.87 -12.18
N ASP A 102 0.87 18.59 -13.10
CA ASP A 102 2.20 18.08 -12.76
C ASP A 102 2.99 18.99 -11.82
N HIS A 103 2.91 20.31 -12.02
CA HIS A 103 3.61 21.29 -11.17
C HIS A 103 3.21 21.18 -9.68
N LEU A 104 1.96 20.86 -9.38
CA LEU A 104 1.50 20.65 -7.99
C LEU A 104 2.02 19.31 -7.44
N GLN A 105 2.11 18.28 -8.27
CA GLN A 105 2.68 17.00 -7.86
C GLN A 105 4.17 17.16 -7.50
N HIS A 106 4.91 17.96 -8.26
CA HIS A 106 6.32 18.26 -8.00
C HIS A 106 6.52 19.12 -6.74
N GLU A 107 5.59 20.01 -6.44
CA GLU A 107 5.65 20.82 -5.21
C GLU A 107 5.46 19.96 -3.95
N VAL A 108 4.53 18.98 -4.00
CA VAL A 108 4.23 18.11 -2.85
C VAL A 108 5.27 17.00 -2.67
N PHE A 109 5.77 16.43 -3.78
CA PHE A 109 6.71 15.30 -3.75
C PHE A 109 8.00 15.58 -4.54
N PRO A 110 8.78 16.60 -4.16
CA PRO A 110 9.96 17.02 -4.91
C PRO A 110 11.05 15.94 -4.99
N PHE A 111 11.07 14.99 -4.06
CA PHE A 111 12.05 13.89 -4.03
C PHE A 111 11.86 12.87 -5.16
N VAL A 112 10.68 12.80 -5.78
CA VAL A 112 10.37 11.82 -6.83
C VAL A 112 11.26 12.03 -8.04
N GLU A 113 11.49 13.28 -8.45
CA GLU A 113 12.36 13.59 -9.59
C GLU A 113 13.81 13.16 -9.33
N ASN A 114 14.32 13.45 -8.13
CA ASN A 114 15.68 13.05 -7.74
C ASN A 114 15.82 11.52 -7.72
N TYR A 115 14.80 10.82 -7.22
CA TYR A 115 14.74 9.36 -7.25
C TYR A 115 14.72 8.83 -8.69
N MET A 116 13.84 9.35 -9.54
CA MET A 116 13.68 8.91 -10.93
C MET A 116 14.96 9.17 -11.73
N ALA A 117 15.58 10.35 -11.59
CA ALA A 117 16.85 10.67 -12.25
C ALA A 117 17.99 9.72 -11.83
N ALA A 118 18.14 9.48 -10.53
CA ALA A 118 19.14 8.56 -10.00
C ALA A 118 18.88 7.10 -10.39
N TYR A 119 17.62 6.67 -10.39
CA TYR A 119 17.19 5.35 -10.85
C TYR A 119 17.51 5.15 -12.34
N MET A 120 17.16 6.10 -13.20
CA MET A 120 17.44 6.02 -14.64
C MET A 120 18.94 5.93 -14.92
N LYS A 121 19.76 6.69 -14.20
CA LYS A 121 21.23 6.61 -14.30
C LYS A 121 21.77 5.24 -13.85
N LYS A 122 21.27 4.69 -12.75
CA LYS A 122 21.67 3.37 -12.23
C LYS A 122 21.22 2.22 -13.14
N SER A 123 20.03 2.34 -13.73
CA SER A 123 19.49 1.37 -14.69
C SER A 123 20.30 1.37 -15.99
N ALA A 124 20.58 2.55 -16.56
CA ALA A 124 21.42 2.68 -17.75
C ALA A 124 22.83 2.07 -17.55
N TYR A 125 23.40 2.19 -16.35
CA TYR A 125 24.67 1.56 -16.00
C TYR A 125 24.61 0.02 -15.94
N HIS A 126 23.49 -0.57 -15.51
CA HIS A 126 23.32 -2.05 -15.51
C HIS A 126 23.07 -2.61 -16.91
N VAL A 127 22.42 -1.84 -17.80
CA VAL A 127 22.20 -2.23 -19.20
C VAL A 127 23.51 -2.18 -20.01
N ALA A 128 24.45 -1.31 -19.63
CA ALA A 128 25.71 -1.10 -20.35
C ALA A 128 26.88 -1.99 -19.90
N LYS A 129 26.72 -2.81 -18.84
CA LYS A 129 27.77 -3.76 -18.44
C LYS A 129 27.71 -5.01 -19.31
N PRO A 130 28.84 -5.46 -19.92
CA PRO A 130 28.91 -6.79 -20.50
C PRO A 130 28.62 -7.80 -19.40
N VAL A 131 27.79 -8.79 -19.71
CA VAL A 131 27.67 -9.99 -18.89
C VAL A 131 28.94 -10.80 -19.17
N ASP A 132 29.91 -10.74 -18.26
CA ASP A 132 31.07 -11.62 -18.32
C ASP A 132 30.59 -13.04 -17.97
N PHE A 133 30.67 -13.95 -18.95
CA PHE A 133 30.43 -15.39 -18.81
C PHE A 133 31.72 -16.12 -18.45
#